data_AF-A0A6L4A1N2-F1
#
_entry.id   AF-A0A6L4A1N2-F1
#
_cell.length_a   1.000
_cell.length_b   1.000
_cell.length_c   1.000
_cell.angle_alpha   90.00
_cell.angle_beta   90.00
_cell.angle_gamma   90.00
#
_symmetry.space_group_name_H-M   'P 1'
#
loop_
_entity.id
_entity.type
_entity.pdbx_description
1 polymer ?
#
loop_
_entity_poly.entity_id
_entity_poly.type
_entity_poly.pdbx_seq_one_letter_code
_entity_poly.pdbx_strand_id
1 'polypeptide(L)'
;VVVTSQFDTATTEIADVVLPQQSFAEREGTFTSGERRVQRFYAAQGVIGESLPDWKIFTQVRHAIDKSTAKVSAGAVMAEITKSVAAYSEMGYKNLAHVDRQFPDVGGTDQYYGGTAYQNTGGIGVQWPVLAENVEAKLKVAAVTAEKSKAKGLLVVPTTLLYDRGMLFVRSEIMSLRIPLAHANFNPADAQKMKLQDGDTVEINLEGTSLTVQVIVNETIPAGVITLPKCLSDQPGPFAPMVAGSIEKVTQALAATGD
;
A
#
# COMPACT_ATOMS: atom_id res chain seq x y z
N VAL A 1 6.90 -17.82 -15.46
CA VAL A 1 6.56 -16.75 -14.51
C VAL A 1 7.85 -16.09 -14.05
N VAL A 2 7.97 -14.76 -14.25
CA VAL A 2 9.12 -13.97 -13.82
C VAL A 2 8.64 -12.97 -12.78
N VAL A 3 9.36 -12.85 -11.66
CA VAL A 3 8.99 -11.96 -10.55
C VAL A 3 10.14 -11.01 -10.25
N THR A 4 9.85 -9.71 -10.25
CA THR A 4 10.74 -8.69 -9.66
C THR A 4 10.33 -8.49 -8.21
N SER A 5 11.25 -8.70 -7.27
CA SER A 5 10.92 -8.53 -5.84
C SER A 5 12.11 -8.03 -5.04
N GLN A 6 11.82 -7.24 -4.01
CA GLN A 6 12.77 -6.84 -2.97
C GLN A 6 12.95 -7.93 -1.91
N PHE A 7 11.95 -8.80 -1.71
CA PHE A 7 11.94 -9.82 -0.67
C PHE A 7 11.54 -11.19 -1.23
N ASP A 8 12.01 -12.25 -0.57
CA ASP A 8 11.46 -13.58 -0.78
C ASP A 8 10.04 -13.64 -0.22
N THR A 9 9.10 -14.07 -1.05
CA THR A 9 7.67 -14.17 -0.78
C THR A 9 7.14 -15.50 -1.32
N ALA A 10 5.93 -15.90 -0.93
CA ALA A 10 5.25 -17.04 -1.55
C ALA A 10 5.14 -16.92 -3.09
N THR A 11 5.15 -15.71 -3.64
CA THR A 11 5.16 -15.48 -5.10
C THR A 11 6.52 -15.77 -5.73
N THR A 12 7.62 -15.46 -5.03
CA THR A 12 8.97 -15.77 -5.54
C THR A 12 9.30 -17.26 -5.45
N GLU A 13 8.74 -17.97 -4.45
CA GLU A 13 8.92 -19.42 -4.30
C GLU A 13 8.37 -20.25 -5.47
N ILE A 14 7.29 -19.78 -6.10
CA ILE A 14 6.66 -20.43 -7.25
C ILE A 14 7.09 -19.82 -8.60
N ALA A 15 8.03 -18.88 -8.60
CA ALA A 15 8.50 -18.22 -9.80
C ALA A 15 9.57 -19.06 -10.52
N ASP A 16 9.55 -19.06 -11.86
CA ASP A 16 10.63 -19.70 -12.64
C ASP A 16 11.91 -18.86 -12.58
N VAL A 17 11.77 -17.54 -12.45
CA VAL A 17 12.88 -16.59 -12.37
C VAL A 17 12.53 -15.47 -11.39
N VAL A 18 13.45 -15.19 -10.46
CA VAL A 18 13.37 -14.05 -9.53
C VAL A 18 14.45 -13.04 -9.89
N LEU A 19 14.06 -11.78 -10.08
CA LEU A 19 14.95 -10.67 -10.41
C LEU A 19 15.02 -9.72 -9.19
N PRO A 20 16.21 -9.57 -8.56
CA PRO A 20 16.33 -8.81 -7.32
C PRO A 20 16.15 -7.31 -7.56
N GLN A 21 15.11 -6.75 -6.95
CA GLN A 21 14.74 -5.35 -7.08
C GLN A 21 15.32 -4.50 -5.94
N GLN A 22 15.86 -3.33 -6.29
CA GLN A 22 16.26 -2.31 -5.31
C GLN A 22 15.06 -1.72 -4.56
N SER A 23 15.22 -1.55 -3.25
CA SER A 23 14.30 -0.79 -2.43
C SER A 23 14.26 0.69 -2.84
N PHE A 24 13.26 1.43 -2.37
CA PHE A 24 13.17 2.86 -2.62
C PHE A 24 14.38 3.65 -2.09
N ALA A 25 15.06 3.15 -1.04
CA ALA A 25 16.19 3.83 -0.42
C ALA A 25 17.49 3.68 -1.23
N GLU A 26 17.60 2.65 -2.07
CA GLU A 26 18.81 2.33 -2.85
C GLU A 26 18.82 2.99 -4.24
N ARG A 27 17.71 3.62 -4.63
CA ARG A 27 17.52 4.19 -5.97
C ARG A 27 16.94 5.58 -5.93
N GLU A 28 17.08 6.29 -7.04
CA GLU A 28 16.30 7.51 -7.31
C GLU A 28 15.09 7.19 -8.20
N GLY A 29 14.12 8.09 -8.20
CA GLY A 29 12.90 7.92 -8.99
C GLY A 29 11.90 9.03 -8.75
N THR A 30 10.66 8.76 -9.13
CA THR A 30 9.53 9.66 -8.91
C THR A 30 8.33 8.91 -8.34
N PHE A 31 7.59 9.52 -7.42
CA PHE A 31 6.25 9.08 -7.01
C PHE A 31 5.20 10.07 -7.48
N THR A 32 4.00 9.58 -7.80
CA THR A 32 2.81 10.40 -8.00
C THR A 32 1.88 10.19 -6.81
N SER A 33 1.63 11.22 -6.01
CA SER A 33 0.76 11.12 -4.83
C SER A 33 -0.72 11.15 -5.21
N GLY A 34 -1.60 10.83 -4.25
CA GLY A 34 -3.06 10.94 -4.42
C GLY A 34 -3.55 12.37 -4.69
N GLU A 35 -2.74 13.38 -4.36
CA GLU A 35 -3.00 14.78 -4.70
C GLU A 35 -2.65 15.11 -6.17
N ARG A 36 -2.18 14.11 -6.93
CA ARG A 36 -1.67 14.23 -8.31
C ARG A 36 -0.37 15.01 -8.43
N ARG A 37 0.42 15.03 -7.35
CA ARG A 37 1.74 15.64 -7.33
C ARG A 37 2.81 14.61 -7.64
N VAL A 38 3.58 14.87 -8.68
CA VAL A 38 4.77 14.10 -9.04
C VAL A 38 5.96 14.68 -8.32
N GLN A 39 6.66 13.86 -7.54
CA GLN A 39 7.81 14.28 -6.74
C GLN A 39 8.99 13.35 -7.02
N ARG A 40 10.18 13.94 -7.13
CA ARG A 40 11.43 13.20 -7.22
C ARG A 40 11.87 12.75 -5.82
N PHE A 41 12.39 11.54 -5.74
CA PHE A 41 13.15 11.07 -4.58
C PHE A 41 14.55 10.65 -5.01
N TYR A 42 15.48 10.69 -4.06
CA TYR A 42 16.90 10.42 -4.25
C TYR A 42 17.29 9.17 -3.48
N ALA A 43 18.34 8.48 -3.92
CA ALA A 43 18.90 7.36 -3.18
C ALA A 43 19.40 7.87 -1.82
N ALA A 44 18.97 7.19 -0.76
CA ALA A 44 19.36 7.48 0.62
C ALA A 44 20.50 6.57 1.10
N GLN A 45 20.71 5.43 0.44
CA GLN A 45 21.79 4.48 0.75
C GLN A 45 22.39 3.87 -0.52
N GLY A 46 23.52 3.19 -0.35
CA GLY A 46 24.15 2.40 -1.41
C GLY A 46 23.37 1.13 -1.74
N VAL A 47 23.66 0.57 -2.92
CA VAL A 47 23.07 -0.68 -3.41
C VAL A 47 23.49 -1.86 -2.54
N ILE A 48 22.54 -2.73 -2.20
CA ILE A 48 22.77 -3.99 -1.51
C ILE A 48 22.79 -5.15 -2.53
N GLY A 49 23.85 -5.95 -2.46
CA GLY A 49 24.02 -7.14 -3.29
C GLY A 49 24.05 -6.83 -4.78
N GLU A 50 23.36 -7.66 -5.56
CA GLU A 50 23.25 -7.53 -7.03
C GLU A 50 21.92 -6.90 -7.46
N SER A 51 21.20 -6.27 -6.53
CA SER A 51 19.89 -5.67 -6.80
C SER A 51 20.01 -4.52 -7.80
N LEU A 52 19.02 -4.42 -8.69
CA LEU A 52 18.94 -3.36 -9.70
C LEU A 52 17.60 -2.61 -9.57
N PRO A 53 17.54 -1.33 -9.97
CA PRO A 53 16.26 -0.64 -10.07
C PRO A 53 15.47 -1.21 -11.25
N ASP A 54 14.13 -1.26 -11.13
CA ASP A 54 13.25 -1.92 -12.10
C ASP A 54 13.52 -1.50 -13.55
N TRP A 55 13.68 -0.20 -13.78
CA TRP A 55 13.94 0.33 -15.12
C TRP A 55 15.21 -0.26 -15.73
N LYS A 56 16.25 -0.52 -14.92
CA LYS A 56 17.51 -1.09 -15.41
C LYS A 56 17.36 -2.57 -15.71
N ILE A 57 16.66 -3.32 -14.84
CA ILE A 57 16.29 -4.73 -15.08
C ILE A 57 15.60 -4.86 -16.44
N PHE A 58 14.52 -4.11 -16.66
CA PHE A 58 13.75 -4.22 -17.90
C PHE A 58 14.49 -3.72 -19.13
N THR A 59 15.34 -2.69 -19.02
CA THR A 59 16.18 -2.26 -20.15
C THR A 59 17.25 -3.29 -20.53
N GLN A 60 17.81 -4.03 -19.56
CA GLN A 60 18.75 -5.12 -19.83
C GLN A 60 18.05 -6.32 -20.47
N VAL A 61 16.87 -6.70 -19.98
CA VAL A 61 16.04 -7.74 -20.59
C VAL A 61 15.71 -7.37 -22.03
N ARG A 62 15.25 -6.14 -22.27
CA ARG A 62 14.97 -5.65 -23.63
C ARG A 62 16.22 -5.72 -24.51
N HIS A 63 17.34 -5.19 -24.04
CA HIS A 63 18.61 -5.24 -24.77
C HIS A 63 19.03 -6.68 -25.13
N ALA A 64 18.81 -7.64 -24.24
CA ALA A 64 19.11 -9.04 -24.52
C ALA A 64 18.24 -9.60 -25.68
N ILE A 65 16.99 -9.15 -25.79
CA ILE A 65 16.02 -9.57 -26.82
C ILE A 65 16.30 -8.89 -28.17
N ASP A 66 16.37 -7.56 -28.20
CA ASP A 66 16.32 -6.77 -29.44
C ASP A 66 17.59 -5.95 -29.72
N LYS A 67 18.62 -6.06 -28.87
CA LYS A 67 19.85 -5.25 -28.91
C LYS A 67 19.62 -3.73 -28.86
N SER A 68 18.46 -3.29 -28.37
CA SER A 68 18.14 -1.87 -28.18
C SER A 68 19.10 -1.20 -27.19
N THR A 69 19.28 0.11 -27.32
CA THR A 69 20.10 0.88 -26.39
C THR A 69 19.43 0.96 -25.03
N ALA A 70 20.08 0.39 -24.01
CA ALA A 70 19.61 0.49 -22.62
C ALA A 70 19.62 1.96 -22.16
N LYS A 71 18.63 2.32 -21.32
CA LYS A 71 18.63 3.64 -20.69
C LYS A 71 19.75 3.70 -19.64
N VAL A 72 20.27 4.90 -19.42
CA VAL A 72 21.43 5.10 -18.53
C VAL A 72 21.04 5.62 -17.14
N SER A 73 19.82 6.15 -16.96
CA SER A 73 19.36 6.69 -15.67
C SER A 73 17.84 6.75 -15.57
N ALA A 74 17.32 6.88 -14.35
CA ALA A 74 15.90 7.13 -14.09
C ALA A 74 15.43 8.44 -14.72
N GLY A 75 16.28 9.48 -14.73
CA GLY A 75 15.99 10.75 -15.42
C GLY A 75 15.82 10.59 -16.94
N ALA A 76 16.59 9.70 -17.58
CA ALA A 76 16.43 9.42 -19.00
C ALA A 76 15.11 8.69 -19.31
N VAL A 77 14.66 7.81 -18.40
CA VAL A 77 13.32 7.19 -18.48
C VAL A 77 12.23 8.24 -18.32
N MET A 78 12.35 9.11 -17.32
CA MET A 78 11.39 10.18 -17.09
C MET A 78 11.30 11.15 -18.28
N ALA A 79 12.42 11.47 -18.92
CA ALA A 79 12.45 12.29 -20.13
C ALA A 79 11.78 11.63 -21.35
N GLU A 80 11.61 10.31 -21.36
CA GLU A 80 10.79 9.62 -22.37
C GLU A 80 9.32 9.64 -21.98
N ILE A 81 9.00 9.44 -20.70
CA ILE A 81 7.63 9.56 -20.18
C ILE A 81 7.07 10.96 -20.49
N THR A 82 7.85 12.02 -20.29
CA THR A 82 7.40 13.40 -20.56
C THR A 82 7.10 13.64 -22.05
N LYS A 83 7.73 12.89 -22.96
CA LYS A 83 7.45 12.98 -24.41
C LYS A 83 6.23 12.18 -24.82
N SER A 84 5.96 11.08 -24.13
CA SER A 84 4.95 10.09 -24.53
C SER A 84 3.62 10.24 -23.78
N VAL A 85 3.63 10.82 -22.58
CA VAL A 85 2.45 10.96 -21.72
C VAL A 85 2.19 12.43 -21.48
N ALA A 86 1.16 12.97 -22.14
CA ALA A 86 0.85 14.41 -22.11
C ALA A 86 0.71 14.97 -20.69
N ALA A 87 0.13 14.22 -19.76
CA ALA A 87 0.00 14.66 -18.37
C ALA A 87 1.37 14.89 -17.68
N TYR A 88 2.43 14.23 -18.13
CA TYR A 88 3.78 14.33 -17.56
C TYR A 88 4.69 15.28 -18.35
N SER A 89 4.19 16.05 -19.32
CA SER A 89 5.05 16.85 -20.23
C SER A 89 6.01 17.79 -19.50
N GLU A 90 5.54 18.41 -18.41
CA GLU A 90 6.31 19.35 -17.58
C GLU A 90 7.01 18.68 -16.39
N MET A 91 7.00 17.35 -16.31
CA MET A 91 7.45 16.59 -15.13
C MET A 91 8.85 16.00 -15.30
N GLY A 92 9.69 16.65 -16.11
CA GLY A 92 11.10 16.30 -16.22
C GLY A 92 11.85 16.59 -14.90
N TYR A 93 12.94 15.87 -14.65
CA TYR A 93 13.69 15.96 -13.38
C TYR A 93 14.14 17.38 -13.02
N LYS A 94 14.39 18.23 -14.03
CA LYS A 94 14.71 19.66 -13.82
C LYS A 94 13.56 20.39 -13.11
N ASN A 95 12.33 20.20 -13.58
CA ASN A 95 11.15 20.85 -13.01
C ASN A 95 10.77 20.20 -11.67
N LEU A 96 10.91 18.88 -11.55
CA LEU A 96 10.64 18.17 -10.31
C LEU A 96 11.58 18.55 -9.17
N ALA A 97 12.84 18.87 -9.49
CA ALA A 97 13.86 19.29 -8.53
C ALA A 97 13.82 20.80 -8.23
N HIS A 98 12.87 21.55 -8.80
CA HIS A 98 12.70 22.97 -8.51
C HIS A 98 12.33 23.18 -7.04
N VAL A 99 12.97 24.14 -6.38
CA VAL A 99 12.74 24.50 -4.98
C VAL A 99 12.36 25.97 -4.90
N ASP A 100 11.33 26.26 -4.11
CA ASP A 100 10.90 27.61 -3.78
C ASP A 100 10.72 27.73 -2.26
N ARG A 101 10.76 28.97 -1.76
CA ARG A 101 10.40 29.25 -0.37
C ARG A 101 8.93 28.92 -0.14
N GLN A 102 8.65 28.11 0.88
CA GLN A 102 7.30 27.69 1.27
C GLN A 102 6.86 28.45 2.52
N PHE A 103 5.54 28.63 2.69
CA PHE A 103 4.94 29.14 3.92
C PHE A 103 4.02 28.08 4.54
N PRO A 104 4.17 27.71 5.83
CA PRO A 104 5.19 28.18 6.78
C PRO A 104 6.63 27.84 6.36
N ASP A 105 7.62 28.54 6.92
CA ASP A 105 9.03 28.45 6.50
C ASP A 105 9.60 27.06 6.85
N VAL A 106 9.74 26.20 5.84
CA VAL A 106 10.25 24.82 5.98
C VAL A 106 11.73 24.83 6.37
N GLY A 107 12.07 24.25 7.53
CA GLY A 107 13.45 24.22 8.04
C GLY A 107 14.03 25.58 8.41
N GLY A 108 13.19 26.61 8.48
CA GLY A 108 13.55 27.95 8.94
C GLY A 108 13.54 28.05 10.47
N THR A 109 13.33 29.26 10.97
CA THR A 109 13.13 29.53 12.41
C THR A 109 11.91 28.82 12.98
N ASP A 110 10.89 28.60 12.14
CA ASP A 110 9.60 28.06 12.53
C ASP A 110 9.63 26.53 12.71
N GLN A 111 10.78 25.89 12.44
CA GLN A 111 11.02 24.44 12.53
C GLN A 111 9.95 23.61 11.81
N TYR A 112 9.28 24.18 10.80
CA TYR A 112 8.22 23.50 10.09
C TYR A 112 8.83 22.36 9.26
N TYR A 113 8.35 21.14 9.48
CA TYR A 113 8.81 19.96 8.75
C TYR A 113 8.12 19.90 7.38
N GLY A 114 8.87 20.15 6.31
CA GLY A 114 8.36 20.13 4.94
C GLY A 114 8.50 18.79 4.23
N GLY A 115 8.54 17.68 4.96
CA GLY A 115 8.72 16.35 4.41
C GLY A 115 10.17 15.90 4.40
N THR A 116 10.68 15.43 3.27
CA THR A 116 11.88 14.55 3.20
C THR A 116 13.20 15.12 3.75
N ALA A 117 13.27 16.41 4.09
CA ALA A 117 14.41 17.04 4.74
C ALA A 117 13.97 18.24 5.58
N TYR A 118 14.83 18.67 6.52
CA TYR A 118 14.61 19.89 7.30
C TYR A 118 14.49 21.10 6.37
N GLN A 119 15.45 21.30 5.46
CA GLN A 119 15.33 22.25 4.34
C GLN A 119 15.01 21.50 3.04
N ASN A 120 14.05 21.98 2.26
CA ASN A 120 13.73 21.34 0.98
C ASN A 120 14.78 21.67 -0.08
N THR A 121 15.70 20.74 -0.30
CA THR A 121 16.67 20.77 -1.41
C THR A 121 16.34 19.75 -2.50
N GLY A 122 15.32 18.91 -2.28
CA GLY A 122 14.96 17.79 -3.16
C GLY A 122 13.99 18.16 -4.28
N GLY A 123 13.24 19.26 -4.09
CA GLY A 123 12.26 19.77 -5.03
C GLY A 123 10.82 19.71 -4.48
N ILE A 124 9.96 20.63 -4.95
CA ILE A 124 8.54 20.66 -4.56
C ILE A 124 7.67 19.76 -5.45
N GLY A 125 8.23 19.23 -6.55
CA GLY A 125 7.48 18.46 -7.54
C GLY A 125 6.49 19.31 -8.35
N VAL A 126 5.75 18.65 -9.24
CA VAL A 126 4.76 19.28 -10.13
C VAL A 126 3.41 18.58 -9.95
N GLN A 127 2.32 19.35 -9.85
CA GLN A 127 0.98 18.81 -9.63
C GLN A 127 0.13 18.96 -10.88
N TRP A 128 -0.66 17.93 -11.23
CA TRP A 128 -1.62 18.07 -12.33
C TRP A 128 -2.73 19.06 -12.00
N PRO A 129 -3.17 19.86 -12.99
CA PRO A 129 -4.31 20.74 -12.82
C PRO A 129 -5.56 19.93 -12.49
N VAL A 130 -6.35 20.42 -11.54
CA VAL A 130 -7.60 19.79 -11.08
C VAL A 130 -8.80 20.40 -11.79
N LEU A 131 -9.87 19.63 -11.99
CA LEU A 131 -11.09 20.16 -12.63
C LEU A 131 -11.63 21.40 -11.88
N ALA A 132 -11.52 21.44 -10.56
CA ALA A 132 -11.92 22.59 -9.75
C ALA A 132 -11.08 23.87 -9.97
N GLU A 133 -9.92 23.79 -10.63
CA GLU A 133 -9.19 24.98 -11.09
C GLU A 133 -9.86 25.62 -12.32
N ASN A 134 -10.70 24.86 -13.03
CA ASN A 134 -11.56 25.41 -14.07
C ASN A 134 -12.83 25.96 -13.42
N VAL A 135 -12.97 27.29 -13.44
CA VAL A 135 -14.16 28.01 -12.94
C VAL A 135 -15.48 27.58 -13.57
N GLU A 136 -15.46 26.95 -14.74
CA GLU A 136 -16.65 26.42 -15.42
C GLU A 136 -17.00 24.98 -15.00
N ALA A 137 -16.11 24.30 -14.27
CA ALA A 137 -16.33 22.92 -13.88
C ALA A 137 -17.50 22.80 -12.88
N LYS A 138 -18.42 21.87 -13.18
CA LYS A 138 -19.57 21.58 -12.33
C LYS A 138 -19.34 20.27 -11.59
N LEU A 139 -19.25 20.33 -10.26
CA LEU A 139 -19.22 19.14 -9.42
C LEU A 139 -20.65 18.68 -9.12
N LYS A 140 -20.97 17.43 -9.47
CA LYS A 140 -22.22 16.79 -9.03
C LYS A 140 -21.95 16.04 -7.74
N VAL A 141 -22.51 16.54 -6.63
CA VAL A 141 -22.51 15.83 -5.36
C VAL A 141 -23.91 15.26 -5.16
N ALA A 142 -24.00 13.97 -4.88
CA ALA A 142 -25.23 13.30 -4.51
C ALA A 142 -25.01 12.56 -3.19
N ALA A 143 -25.99 12.63 -2.29
CA ALA A 143 -25.99 11.78 -1.12
C ALA A 143 -26.11 10.32 -1.58
N VAL A 144 -25.18 9.47 -1.13
CA VAL A 144 -25.26 8.03 -1.36
C VAL A 144 -25.97 7.42 -0.17
N THR A 145 -27.02 6.65 -0.42
CA THR A 145 -27.64 5.84 0.63
C THR A 145 -26.77 4.60 0.85
N ALA A 146 -26.32 4.38 2.09
CA ALA A 146 -25.59 3.17 2.44
C ALA A 146 -26.50 1.95 2.21
N GLU A 147 -26.12 1.10 1.26
CA GLU A 147 -26.85 -0.13 1.00
C GLU A 147 -26.67 -1.09 2.18
N LYS A 148 -27.77 -1.69 2.65
CA LYS A 148 -27.69 -2.81 3.60
C LYS A 148 -27.24 -4.05 2.85
N SER A 149 -26.41 -4.87 3.50
CA SER A 149 -26.04 -6.18 2.98
C SER A 149 -27.30 -7.01 2.69
N LYS A 150 -27.40 -7.55 1.47
CA LYS A 150 -28.44 -8.51 1.06
C LYS A 150 -27.95 -9.96 1.12
N ALA A 151 -26.74 -10.17 1.64
CA ALA A 151 -26.14 -11.50 1.73
C ALA A 151 -26.95 -12.42 2.65
N LYS A 152 -27.06 -13.70 2.28
CA LYS A 152 -27.55 -14.75 3.17
C LYS A 152 -26.38 -15.21 4.05
N GLY A 153 -26.09 -14.46 5.11
CA GLY A 153 -24.96 -14.70 6.02
C GLY A 153 -24.26 -13.40 6.40
N LEU A 154 -23.13 -13.51 7.08
CA LEU A 154 -22.29 -12.36 7.43
C LEU A 154 -21.38 -12.00 6.25
N LEU A 155 -21.51 -10.76 5.77
CA LEU A 155 -20.66 -10.23 4.72
C LEU A 155 -19.32 -9.78 5.31
N VAL A 156 -18.25 -10.44 4.92
CA VAL A 156 -16.89 -10.06 5.29
C VAL A 156 -16.40 -9.02 4.29
N VAL A 157 -16.09 -7.84 4.81
CA VAL A 157 -15.55 -6.71 4.06
C VAL A 157 -14.06 -6.57 4.40
N PRO A 158 -13.15 -6.72 3.42
CA PRO A 158 -11.74 -6.59 3.70
C PRO A 158 -11.35 -5.14 3.98
N THR A 159 -10.50 -4.95 4.99
CA THR A 159 -9.94 -3.63 5.33
C THR A 159 -8.43 -3.59 5.12
N THR A 160 -7.92 -2.40 4.86
CA THR A 160 -6.47 -2.15 4.79
C THR A 160 -6.05 -1.46 6.07
N LEU A 161 -5.03 -1.99 6.74
CA LEU A 161 -4.37 -1.33 7.86
C LEU A 161 -3.03 -0.77 7.40
N LEU A 162 -2.58 0.29 8.06
CA LEU A 162 -1.26 0.86 7.79
C LEU A 162 -0.16 -0.09 8.28
N TYR A 163 -0.28 -0.59 9.50
CA TYR A 163 0.64 -1.59 10.07
C TYR A 163 -0.01 -2.96 9.98
N ASP A 164 0.48 -3.76 9.05
CA ASP A 164 0.03 -5.13 8.82
C ASP A 164 1.24 -6.08 8.75
N ARG A 165 0.97 -7.38 8.57
CA ARG A 165 2.00 -8.42 8.39
C ARG A 165 2.54 -8.49 6.96
N GLY A 166 2.36 -7.43 6.16
CA GLY A 166 3.05 -7.29 4.90
C GLY A 166 4.57 -7.30 5.10
N MET A 167 5.29 -7.74 4.07
CA MET A 167 6.74 -7.96 4.10
C MET A 167 7.57 -6.74 4.52
N LEU A 168 7.02 -5.53 4.34
CA LEU A 168 7.67 -4.27 4.70
C LEU A 168 7.74 -4.05 6.22
N PHE A 169 6.71 -4.43 6.98
CA PHE A 169 6.62 -4.14 8.40
C PHE A 169 7.01 -5.33 9.28
N VAL A 170 6.63 -6.55 8.87
CA VAL A 170 6.88 -7.76 9.67
C VAL A 170 8.38 -7.99 9.94
N ARG A 171 9.25 -7.61 9.00
CA ARG A 171 10.71 -7.75 9.11
C ARG A 171 11.39 -6.63 9.88
N SER A 172 10.67 -5.55 10.23
CA SER A 172 11.24 -4.41 10.94
C SER A 172 11.17 -4.63 12.44
N GLU A 173 12.32 -4.60 13.13
CA GLU A 173 12.40 -4.74 14.60
C GLU A 173 11.57 -3.69 15.37
N ILE A 174 11.38 -2.50 14.78
CA ILE A 174 10.66 -1.39 15.41
C ILE A 174 9.19 -1.39 15.00
N MET A 175 8.90 -1.61 13.72
CA MET A 175 7.51 -1.53 13.22
C MET A 175 6.72 -2.81 13.49
N SER A 176 7.35 -3.98 13.60
CA SER A 176 6.65 -5.24 13.90
C SER A 176 5.90 -5.17 15.24
N LEU A 177 6.45 -4.44 16.21
CA LEU A 177 5.84 -4.17 17.52
C LEU A 177 4.55 -3.33 17.44
N ARG A 178 4.26 -2.73 16.29
CA ARG A 178 3.05 -1.92 16.04
C ARG A 178 1.97 -2.69 15.27
N ILE A 179 2.27 -3.92 14.83
CA ILE A 179 1.30 -4.76 14.13
C ILE A 179 0.29 -5.29 15.16
N PRO A 180 -1.01 -5.02 14.99
CA PRO A 180 -2.03 -5.54 15.90
C PRO A 180 -2.19 -7.05 15.74
N LEU A 181 -2.72 -7.70 16.77
CA LEU A 181 -3.15 -9.10 16.65
C LEU A 181 -4.19 -9.24 15.54
N ALA A 182 -4.18 -10.39 14.86
CA ALA A 182 -5.19 -10.69 13.85
C ALA A 182 -6.57 -10.63 14.48
N HIS A 183 -7.44 -9.81 13.91
CA HIS A 183 -8.76 -9.55 14.47
C HIS A 183 -9.80 -9.34 13.37
N ALA A 184 -11.06 -9.55 13.72
CA ALA A 184 -12.21 -9.17 12.92
C ALA A 184 -13.18 -8.36 13.77
N ASN A 185 -13.72 -7.29 13.21
CA ASN A 185 -14.70 -6.47 13.92
C ASN A 185 -16.11 -7.00 13.66
N PHE A 186 -16.86 -7.20 14.73
CA PHE A 186 -18.24 -7.68 14.71
C PHE A 186 -19.17 -6.61 15.28
N ASN A 187 -20.36 -6.49 14.69
CA ASN A 187 -21.44 -5.74 15.31
C ASN A 187 -21.89 -6.42 16.63
N PRO A 188 -22.21 -5.67 17.70
CA PRO A 188 -22.65 -6.25 18.97
C PRO A 188 -23.85 -7.21 18.86
N ALA A 189 -24.84 -6.89 18.01
CA ALA A 189 -26.02 -7.73 17.85
C ALA A 189 -25.70 -9.07 17.17
N ASP A 190 -24.72 -9.09 16.28
CA ASP A 190 -24.31 -10.33 15.60
C ASP A 190 -23.39 -11.16 16.48
N ALA A 191 -22.46 -10.53 17.20
CA ALA A 191 -21.66 -11.18 18.22
C ALA A 191 -22.55 -11.88 19.27
N GLN A 192 -23.58 -11.18 19.77
CA GLN A 192 -24.54 -11.75 20.73
C GLN A 192 -25.31 -12.95 20.16
N LYS A 193 -25.82 -12.86 18.92
CA LYS A 193 -26.51 -13.99 18.25
C LYS A 193 -25.60 -15.21 18.12
N MET A 194 -24.31 -14.99 17.88
CA MET A 194 -23.29 -16.03 17.74
C MET A 194 -22.69 -16.46 19.07
N LYS A 195 -23.10 -15.85 20.20
CA LYS A 195 -22.55 -16.10 21.54
C LYS A 195 -21.03 -15.83 21.62
N LEU A 196 -20.57 -14.84 20.88
CA LEU A 196 -19.20 -14.33 20.88
C LEU A 196 -19.09 -13.13 21.84
N GLN A 197 -17.96 -13.04 22.53
CA GLN A 197 -17.56 -11.93 23.39
C GLN A 197 -16.33 -11.25 22.80
N ASP A 198 -16.09 -10.01 23.22
CA ASP A 198 -14.88 -9.28 22.87
C ASP A 198 -13.64 -10.05 23.37
N GLY A 199 -12.63 -10.19 22.52
CA GLY A 199 -11.42 -10.97 22.78
C GLY A 199 -11.52 -12.47 22.56
N ASP A 200 -12.71 -13.02 22.24
CA ASP A 200 -12.83 -14.42 21.85
C ASP A 200 -12.03 -14.71 20.57
N THR A 201 -11.46 -15.91 20.46
CA THR A 201 -10.87 -16.37 19.20
C THR A 201 -11.93 -17.07 18.35
N VAL A 202 -11.99 -16.72 17.07
CA VAL A 202 -12.82 -17.40 16.07
C VAL A 202 -11.98 -17.85 14.88
N GLU A 203 -12.36 -18.98 14.29
CA GLU A 203 -11.93 -19.36 12.95
C GLU A 203 -13.02 -18.93 11.95
N ILE A 204 -12.62 -18.15 10.94
CA ILE A 204 -13.48 -17.69 9.85
C ILE A 204 -13.07 -18.43 8.58
N ASN A 205 -13.99 -19.23 8.03
CA ASN A 205 -13.78 -19.90 6.74
C ASN A 205 -14.30 -19.04 5.59
N LEU A 206 -13.43 -18.79 4.61
CA LEU A 206 -13.67 -17.99 3.41
C LEU A 206 -13.27 -18.80 2.18
N GLU A 207 -14.25 -19.42 1.50
CA GLU A 207 -14.05 -20.18 0.26
C GLU A 207 -12.87 -21.19 0.31
N GLY A 208 -12.70 -21.86 1.46
CA GLY A 208 -11.63 -22.86 1.65
C GLY A 208 -10.37 -22.33 2.34
N THR A 209 -10.28 -21.03 2.62
CA THR A 209 -9.23 -20.45 3.48
C THR A 209 -9.79 -20.21 4.88
N SER A 210 -9.20 -20.85 5.89
CA SER A 210 -9.52 -20.62 7.30
C SER A 210 -8.57 -19.60 7.92
N LEU A 211 -9.13 -18.61 8.62
CA LEU A 211 -8.40 -17.52 9.27
C LEU A 211 -8.76 -17.48 10.75
N THR A 212 -7.77 -17.65 11.61
CA THR A 212 -7.95 -17.55 13.06
C THR A 212 -7.70 -16.11 13.51
N VAL A 213 -8.73 -15.47 14.08
CA VAL A 213 -8.71 -14.04 14.46
C VAL A 213 -9.41 -13.80 15.79
N GLN A 214 -9.03 -12.72 16.49
CA GLN A 214 -9.75 -12.24 17.67
C GLN A 214 -11.01 -11.47 17.27
N VAL A 215 -12.07 -11.66 18.01
CA VAL A 215 -13.31 -10.89 17.91
C VAL A 215 -13.08 -9.52 18.57
N ILE A 216 -13.29 -8.46 17.82
CA ILE A 216 -13.46 -7.10 18.37
C ILE A 216 -14.92 -6.71 18.21
N VAL A 217 -15.62 -6.45 19.32
CA VAL A 217 -16.99 -5.96 19.28
C VAL A 217 -16.99 -4.45 19.06
N ASN A 218 -17.59 -4.01 17.95
CA ASN A 218 -17.51 -2.63 17.50
C ASN A 218 -18.87 -2.13 16.98
N GLU A 219 -19.45 -1.15 17.67
CA GLU A 219 -20.78 -0.59 17.36
C GLU A 219 -20.82 0.19 16.04
N THR A 220 -19.67 0.62 15.51
CA THR A 220 -19.58 1.36 14.25
C THR A 220 -19.79 0.46 13.02
N ILE A 221 -19.67 -0.86 13.19
CA ILE A 221 -19.85 -1.83 12.11
C ILE A 221 -21.35 -2.10 11.92
N PRO A 222 -21.88 -2.01 10.67
CA PRO A 222 -23.27 -2.36 10.41
C PRO A 222 -23.57 -3.83 10.74
N ALA A 223 -24.76 -4.09 11.29
CA ALA A 223 -25.23 -5.47 11.46
C ALA A 223 -25.30 -6.21 10.12
N GLY A 224 -24.91 -7.48 10.12
CA GLY A 224 -24.76 -8.31 8.92
C GLY A 224 -23.39 -8.18 8.24
N VAL A 225 -22.49 -7.36 8.77
CA VAL A 225 -21.16 -7.09 8.22
C VAL A 225 -20.08 -7.38 9.25
N ILE A 226 -18.97 -7.97 8.79
CA ILE A 226 -17.72 -8.12 9.55
C ILE A 226 -16.64 -7.40 8.76
N THR A 227 -15.76 -6.66 9.42
CA THR A 227 -14.56 -6.15 8.76
C THR A 227 -13.33 -6.94 9.17
N LEU A 228 -12.55 -7.36 8.18
CA LEU A 228 -11.38 -8.23 8.36
C LEU A 228 -10.16 -7.62 7.65
N PRO A 229 -9.09 -7.25 8.39
CA PRO A 229 -7.86 -6.79 7.77
C PRO A 229 -7.23 -7.85 6.86
N LYS A 230 -6.85 -7.44 5.65
CA LYS A 230 -6.36 -8.37 4.61
C LYS A 230 -5.08 -9.11 4.97
N CYS A 231 -4.21 -8.52 5.78
CA CYS A 231 -2.83 -8.98 5.97
C CYS A 231 -2.44 -9.04 7.45
N LEU A 232 -3.32 -9.50 8.36
CA LEU A 232 -2.96 -9.64 9.78
C LEU A 232 -2.77 -11.08 10.26
N SER A 233 -3.24 -12.06 9.50
CA SER A 233 -3.06 -13.48 9.77
C SER A 233 -1.97 -14.06 8.87
N ASP A 234 -1.54 -15.29 9.19
CA ASP A 234 -0.53 -16.00 8.39
C ASP A 234 -1.04 -16.37 6.99
N GLN A 235 -2.36 -16.54 6.87
CA GLN A 235 -3.05 -16.64 5.59
C GLN A 235 -3.62 -15.27 5.20
N PRO A 236 -3.62 -14.92 3.90
CA PRO A 236 -4.22 -13.68 3.45
C PRO A 236 -5.74 -13.69 3.63
N GLY A 237 -6.28 -12.57 4.07
CA GLY A 237 -7.71 -12.30 4.03
C GLY A 237 -8.22 -12.09 2.60
N PRO A 238 -9.54 -11.94 2.42
CA PRO A 238 -10.13 -11.83 1.08
C PRO A 238 -9.77 -10.47 0.44
N PHE A 239 -9.62 -10.42 -0.88
CA PHE A 239 -9.34 -9.15 -1.58
C PHE A 239 -10.61 -8.38 -1.98
N ALA A 240 -11.78 -9.03 -1.91
CA ALA A 240 -13.08 -8.45 -2.21
C ALA A 240 -14.11 -8.87 -1.14
N PRO A 241 -15.21 -8.12 -0.98
CA PRO A 241 -16.28 -8.53 -0.07
C PRO A 241 -16.85 -9.90 -0.44
N MET A 242 -17.02 -10.77 0.55
CA MET A 242 -17.59 -12.11 0.36
C MET A 242 -18.35 -12.59 1.60
N VAL A 243 -19.20 -13.59 1.43
CA VAL A 243 -19.98 -14.15 2.54
C VAL A 243 -19.13 -15.19 3.27
N ALA A 244 -19.07 -15.11 4.60
CA ALA A 244 -18.39 -16.12 5.39
C ALA A 244 -19.03 -17.50 5.19
N GLY A 245 -18.22 -18.53 4.97
CA GLY A 245 -18.68 -19.92 4.87
C GLY A 245 -19.09 -20.47 6.24
N SER A 246 -18.19 -20.35 7.22
CA SER A 246 -18.46 -20.65 8.63
C SER A 246 -17.66 -19.72 9.53
N ILE A 247 -18.18 -19.51 10.75
CA ILE A 247 -17.47 -18.78 11.81
C ILE A 247 -17.68 -19.56 13.10
N GLU A 248 -16.60 -20.09 13.66
CA GLU A 248 -16.65 -20.98 14.80
C GLU A 248 -15.73 -20.47 15.90
N LYS A 249 -16.23 -20.45 17.15
CA LYS A 249 -15.42 -20.10 18.32
C LYS A 249 -14.44 -21.23 18.60
N VAL A 250 -13.17 -20.89 18.72
CA VAL A 250 -12.11 -21.86 19.04
C VAL A 250 -11.48 -21.54 20.41
N THR A 251 -11.08 -22.59 21.13
CA THR A 251 -10.50 -22.48 22.49
C THR A 251 -9.02 -22.11 22.49
N GLN A 252 -8.36 -22.14 21.33
CA GLN A 252 -6.95 -21.80 21.23
C GLN A 252 -6.78 -20.28 21.23
N ALA A 253 -5.97 -19.77 22.15
CA ALA A 253 -5.57 -18.37 22.12
C ALA A 253 -4.76 -18.11 20.83
N LEU A 254 -4.99 -16.97 20.17
CA LEU A 254 -4.07 -16.54 19.12
C LEU A 254 -2.68 -16.38 19.74
N ALA A 255 -1.72 -17.14 19.22
CA ALA A 255 -0.33 -16.84 19.51
C ALA A 255 -0.05 -15.43 18.98
N ALA A 256 0.51 -14.57 19.83
CA ALA A 256 1.28 -13.45 19.35
C ALA A 256 2.50 -14.07 18.65
N THR A 257 2.37 -14.40 17.37
CA THR A 257 3.47 -14.94 16.57
C THR A 257 4.51 -13.83 16.45
N GLY A 258 5.48 -13.88 17.35
CA GLY A 258 6.71 -13.11 17.31
C GLY A 258 7.85 -14.10 17.40
N ASP A 259 8.40 -14.45 16.24
CA ASP A 259 9.80 -14.81 16.08
C ASP A 259 10.46 -13.68 15.29
#